data_AF-A0A6G3Z527-F1
#
_entry.id   AF-A0A6G3Z527-F1
#
_cell.length_a   1.000
_cell.length_b   1.000
_cell.length_c   1.000
_cell.angle_alpha   90.00
_cell.angle_beta   90.00
_cell.angle_gamma   90.00
#
_symmetry.space_group_name_H-M   'P 1'
#
loop_
_entity.id
_entity.type
_entity.pdbx_description
1 polymer ?
#
loop_
_entity_poly.entity_id
_entity_poly.type
_entity_poly.pdbx_seq_one_letter_code
_entity_poly.pdbx_strand_id
1 'polypeptide(L)'
;MAGKKNRTQLQALFKSGAKPSQGDFRDFIDSVLNINDDGIEKPPGTDTPLKISAQGDTENLLDFYVDDLNTWRLNQKPTGANPGLNFETGGLSKLFIESGTGNLGLSTTQPIAKLHIQQSGSQDALRIEDEASDTTPLVVDTEGKVGIGIAIPECKLQVEQGELKVRASHNRATADIGRFYAQNMTQGIGVGYDQIAAIGSNQNQNIRLIPKGTGKLVIEDSNLELAGNQQIIFTNNDTSNNLKLQLWGGYGLGINNSTLFYA
;
A
#
# COMPACT_ATOMS: atom_id res chain seq x y z
N MET A 1 -16.06 39.68 29.51
CA MET A 1 -15.52 39.23 30.81
C MET A 1 -14.16 39.88 30.99
N ALA A 2 -13.87 40.50 32.13
CA ALA A 2 -12.51 40.94 32.40
C ALA A 2 -11.58 39.71 32.40
N GLY A 3 -10.45 39.77 31.71
CA GLY A 3 -9.51 38.64 31.66
C GLY A 3 -9.04 38.24 33.06
N LYS A 4 -8.96 36.94 33.34
CA LYS A 4 -8.41 36.41 34.60
C LYS A 4 -7.00 37.00 34.84
N LYS A 5 -6.71 37.42 36.06
CA LYS A 5 -5.39 37.96 36.42
C LYS A 5 -4.32 36.88 36.27
N ASN A 6 -3.20 37.22 35.65
CA ASN A 6 -2.06 36.32 35.57
C ASN A 6 -1.30 36.21 36.91
N ARG A 7 -0.39 35.25 37.04
CA ARG A 7 0.35 35.00 38.30
C ARG A 7 1.07 36.23 38.82
N THR A 8 1.68 37.04 37.95
CA THR A 8 2.37 38.28 38.34
C THR A 8 1.42 39.32 38.92
N GLN A 9 0.24 39.49 38.28
CA GLN A 9 -0.82 40.37 38.77
C GLN A 9 -1.39 39.89 40.10
N LEU A 10 -1.56 38.58 40.27
CA LEU A 10 -2.01 37.98 41.53
C LEU A 10 -0.98 38.18 42.64
N GLN A 11 0.30 37.84 42.40
CA GLN A 11 1.39 38.01 43.38
C GLN A 11 1.53 39.46 43.88
N ALA A 12 1.30 40.45 43.00
CA ALA A 12 1.37 41.86 43.39
C ALA A 12 0.31 42.27 44.42
N LEU A 13 -0.78 41.52 44.56
CA LEU A 13 -1.89 41.78 45.47
C LEU A 13 -1.65 41.19 46.88
N PHE A 14 -0.68 40.30 47.05
CA PHE A 14 -0.34 39.63 48.32
C PHE A 14 0.96 40.17 48.95
N LYS A 15 1.20 41.48 48.87
CA LYS A 15 2.34 42.14 49.55
C LYS A 15 2.01 42.43 51.03
N SER A 16 3.04 42.56 51.87
CA SER A 16 2.87 42.92 53.28
C SER A 16 2.04 44.20 53.42
N GLY A 17 0.97 44.14 54.22
CA GLY A 17 0.02 45.24 54.43
C GLY A 17 -1.08 45.38 53.37
N ALA A 18 -1.03 44.65 52.26
CA ALA A 18 -2.12 44.62 51.28
C ALA A 18 -3.27 43.72 51.78
N LYS A 19 -4.52 44.13 51.49
CA LYS A 19 -5.73 43.33 51.77
C LYS A 19 -6.35 42.86 50.44
N PRO A 20 -6.04 41.63 49.99
CA PRO A 20 -6.68 41.05 48.81
C PRO A 20 -8.21 41.02 48.97
N SER A 21 -8.92 41.25 47.88
CA SER A 21 -10.37 41.17 47.80
C SER A 21 -10.85 39.72 47.60
N GLN A 22 -12.14 39.47 47.83
CA GLN A 22 -12.78 38.19 47.50
C GLN A 22 -12.55 37.79 46.03
N GLY A 23 -12.57 38.76 45.11
CA GLY A 23 -12.30 38.52 43.69
C GLY A 23 -10.88 38.03 43.44
N ASP A 24 -9.90 38.55 44.19
CA ASP A 24 -8.49 38.14 44.08
C ASP A 24 -8.28 36.71 44.56
N PHE A 25 -8.98 36.31 45.62
CA PHE A 25 -8.96 34.92 46.10
C PHE A 25 -9.62 33.97 45.11
N ARG A 26 -10.75 34.36 44.49
CA ARG A 26 -11.37 33.56 43.44
C ARG A 26 -10.44 33.37 42.25
N ASP A 27 -9.84 34.46 41.75
CA ASP A 27 -8.91 34.39 40.62
C ASP A 27 -7.69 33.50 40.95
N PHE A 28 -7.21 33.50 42.19
CA PHE A 28 -6.17 32.58 42.65
C PHE A 28 -6.63 31.12 42.67
N ILE A 29 -7.80 30.83 43.26
CA ILE A 29 -8.38 29.48 43.33
C ILE A 29 -8.62 28.93 41.92
N ASP A 30 -9.17 29.73 41.01
CA ASP A 30 -9.43 29.34 39.62
C ASP A 30 -8.14 29.19 38.78
N SER A 31 -6.97 29.55 39.33
CA SER A 31 -5.66 29.48 38.66
C SER A 31 -4.77 28.34 39.17
N VAL A 32 -5.20 27.60 40.20
CA VAL A 32 -4.48 26.42 40.72
C VAL A 32 -5.06 25.14 40.16
N LEU A 33 -4.21 24.11 40.02
CA LEU A 33 -4.68 22.76 39.70
C LEU A 33 -5.20 22.06 40.96
N ASN A 34 -6.41 21.51 40.89
CA ASN A 34 -7.07 20.74 41.91
C ASN A 34 -7.10 19.25 41.52
N ILE A 35 -6.63 18.40 42.41
CA ILE A 35 -6.53 16.94 42.19
C ILE A 35 -7.89 16.31 41.84
N ASN A 36 -8.95 16.69 42.56
CA ASN A 36 -10.28 16.11 42.39
C ASN A 36 -11.01 16.69 41.18
N ASP A 37 -10.86 18.00 40.95
CA ASP A 37 -11.63 18.70 39.93
C ASP A 37 -10.96 18.62 38.55
N ASP A 38 -9.62 18.66 38.49
CA ASP A 38 -8.87 18.63 37.22
C ASP A 38 -8.38 17.23 36.85
N GLY A 39 -8.47 16.25 37.76
CA GLY A 39 -8.16 14.85 37.48
C GLY A 39 -6.67 14.54 37.29
N ILE A 40 -5.77 15.46 37.70
CA ILE A 40 -4.32 15.29 37.67
C ILE A 40 -3.82 15.02 39.08
N GLU A 41 -3.23 13.84 39.32
CA GLU A 41 -2.69 13.48 40.63
C GLU A 41 -1.38 12.71 40.53
N LYS A 42 -0.49 12.89 41.52
CA LYS A 42 0.65 11.99 41.74
C LYS A 42 0.27 11.03 42.87
N PRO A 43 -0.11 9.78 42.58
CA PRO A 43 -0.50 8.84 43.63
C PRO A 43 0.67 8.55 44.58
N PRO A 44 0.40 8.20 45.84
CA PRO A 44 1.42 7.72 46.76
C PRO A 44 1.95 6.34 46.32
N GLY A 45 3.14 5.95 46.79
CA GLY A 45 3.76 4.65 46.51
C GLY A 45 5.03 4.73 45.65
N THR A 46 5.82 3.66 45.70
CA THR A 46 6.95 3.44 44.79
C THR A 46 6.42 3.04 43.41
N ASP A 47 7.01 3.55 42.33
CA ASP A 47 6.65 3.22 40.94
C ASP A 47 5.22 3.59 40.51
N THR A 48 4.61 4.61 41.14
CA THR A 48 3.32 5.17 40.70
C THR A 48 3.55 6.43 39.88
N PRO A 49 3.31 6.46 38.55
CA PRO A 49 3.50 7.65 37.74
C PRO A 49 2.42 8.72 37.99
N LEU A 50 2.58 9.90 37.39
CA LEU A 50 1.52 10.90 37.33
C LEU A 50 0.28 10.28 36.65
N LYS A 51 -0.89 10.41 37.28
CA LYS A 51 -2.17 9.98 36.73
C LYS A 51 -2.90 11.19 36.14
N ILE A 52 -3.51 10.95 34.99
CA ILE A 52 -4.47 11.86 34.34
C ILE A 52 -5.76 11.08 34.18
N SER A 53 -6.85 11.62 34.72
CA SER A 53 -8.17 10.99 34.65
C SER A 53 -8.88 11.42 33.37
N ALA A 54 -9.40 10.45 32.62
CA ALA A 54 -10.09 10.74 31.38
C ALA A 54 -11.42 11.47 31.63
N GLN A 55 -11.79 12.39 30.73
CA GLN A 55 -12.99 13.21 30.86
C GLN A 55 -13.95 13.03 29.66
N GLY A 56 -15.25 13.00 29.97
CA GLY A 56 -16.33 12.90 28.98
C GLY A 56 -16.46 11.54 28.30
N ASP A 57 -17.43 11.42 27.39
CA ASP A 57 -17.74 10.16 26.69
C ASP A 57 -16.62 9.67 25.78
N THR A 58 -15.80 10.59 25.28
CA THR A 58 -14.63 10.27 24.44
C THR A 58 -13.38 9.94 25.24
N GLU A 59 -13.45 10.02 26.58
CA GLU A 59 -12.37 9.74 27.50
C GLU A 59 -11.09 10.55 27.14
N ASN A 60 -11.23 11.87 27.08
CA ASN A 60 -10.13 12.79 26.74
C ASN A 60 -9.11 12.87 27.88
N LEU A 61 -7.82 12.89 27.55
CA LEU A 61 -6.71 12.91 28.51
C LEU A 61 -5.93 14.22 28.47
N LEU A 62 -5.49 14.65 27.28
CA LEU A 62 -4.65 15.84 27.13
C LEU A 62 -4.91 16.53 25.79
N ASP A 63 -5.03 17.85 25.82
CA ASP A 63 -5.16 18.70 24.64
C ASP A 63 -3.93 19.62 24.50
N PHE A 64 -3.44 19.76 23.27
CA PHE A 64 -2.33 20.64 22.91
C PHE A 64 -2.85 21.78 22.03
N TYR A 65 -2.65 23.02 22.50
CA TYR A 65 -3.15 24.22 21.85
C TYR A 65 -2.03 25.05 21.21
N VAL A 66 -2.35 25.70 20.10
CA VAL A 66 -1.62 26.86 19.56
C VAL A 66 -2.63 28.01 19.51
N ASP A 67 -2.31 29.12 20.18
CA ASP A 67 -3.28 30.16 20.53
C ASP A 67 -4.50 29.54 21.25
N ASP A 68 -5.70 29.69 20.69
CA ASP A 68 -6.95 29.12 21.23
C ASP A 68 -7.47 27.91 20.43
N LEU A 69 -6.67 27.39 19.49
CA LEU A 69 -7.03 26.23 18.67
C LEU A 69 -6.42 24.95 19.23
N ASN A 70 -7.26 23.94 19.50
CA ASN A 70 -6.79 22.59 19.78
C ASN A 70 -6.16 22.01 18.50
N THR A 71 -4.85 21.74 18.56
CA THR A 71 -4.07 21.18 17.44
C THR A 71 -3.94 19.67 17.53
N TRP A 72 -3.83 19.12 18.74
CA TRP A 72 -3.71 17.69 19.00
C TRP A 72 -4.45 17.31 20.28
N ARG A 73 -5.10 16.16 20.26
CA ARG A 73 -5.77 15.55 21.41
C ARG A 73 -5.31 14.12 21.60
N LEU A 74 -5.08 13.75 22.86
CA LEU A 74 -4.96 12.37 23.30
C LEU A 74 -6.26 11.96 24.00
N ASN A 75 -6.88 10.88 23.54
CA ASN A 75 -8.05 10.29 24.17
C ASN A 75 -7.96 8.76 24.14
N GLN A 76 -8.82 8.08 24.88
CA GLN A 76 -8.81 6.62 24.97
C GLN A 76 -10.10 5.94 24.49
N LYS A 77 -11.03 6.72 23.93
CA LYS A 77 -12.29 6.21 23.36
C LYS A 77 -12.88 7.18 22.33
N PRO A 78 -12.29 7.29 21.13
CA PRO A 78 -12.84 8.19 20.12
C PRO A 78 -14.28 7.80 19.74
N THR A 79 -15.06 8.79 19.31
CA THR A 79 -16.48 8.59 18.99
C THR A 79 -16.69 7.47 17.98
N GLY A 80 -17.56 6.51 18.31
CA GLY A 80 -17.90 5.38 17.43
C GLY A 80 -16.82 4.30 17.32
N ALA A 81 -15.80 4.31 18.18
CA ALA A 81 -14.74 3.30 18.22
C ALA A 81 -14.82 2.42 19.47
N ASN A 82 -14.11 1.29 19.43
CA ASN A 82 -13.78 0.55 20.65
C ASN A 82 -12.77 1.36 21.50
N PRO A 83 -12.64 1.07 22.81
CA PRO A 83 -11.63 1.72 23.65
C PRO A 83 -10.21 1.44 23.14
N GLY A 84 -9.34 2.45 23.20
CA GLY A 84 -7.96 2.37 22.72
C GLY A 84 -7.25 3.72 22.71
N LEU A 85 -5.92 3.72 22.77
CA LEU A 85 -5.13 4.95 22.81
C LEU A 85 -5.19 5.65 21.45
N ASN A 86 -5.62 6.91 21.43
CA ASN A 86 -5.87 7.66 20.20
C ASN A 86 -5.17 9.01 20.18
N PHE A 87 -4.51 9.31 19.06
CA PHE A 87 -3.97 10.63 18.74
C PHE A 87 -4.82 11.26 17.64
N GLU A 88 -5.37 12.42 17.93
CA GLU A 88 -6.36 13.10 17.10
C GLU A 88 -5.90 14.50 16.75
N THR A 89 -6.21 14.95 15.53
CA THR A 89 -6.09 16.35 15.12
C THR A 89 -7.28 16.72 14.24
N GLY A 90 -7.84 17.91 14.45
CA GLY A 90 -9.04 18.38 13.73
C GLY A 90 -10.27 17.48 13.89
N GLY A 91 -10.41 16.78 15.04
CA GLY A 91 -11.51 15.84 15.28
C GLY A 91 -11.36 14.48 14.60
N LEU A 92 -10.21 14.20 13.96
CA LEU A 92 -9.95 12.97 13.22
C LEU A 92 -8.79 12.20 13.84
N SER A 93 -8.99 10.91 14.10
CA SER A 93 -7.92 9.99 14.53
C SER A 93 -6.83 9.91 13.46
N LYS A 94 -5.57 9.95 13.90
CA LYS A 94 -4.37 9.76 13.05
C LYS A 94 -3.63 8.49 13.40
N LEU A 95 -3.53 8.18 14.69
CA LEU A 95 -2.93 6.98 15.24
C LEU A 95 -3.87 6.43 16.30
N PHE A 96 -4.23 5.16 16.18
CA PHE A 96 -5.10 4.49 17.13
C PHE A 96 -4.55 3.11 17.49
N ILE A 97 -4.51 2.76 18.77
CA ILE A 97 -4.17 1.42 19.24
C ILE A 97 -5.38 0.87 19.99
N GLU A 98 -6.06 -0.11 19.40
CA GLU A 98 -7.22 -0.72 20.03
C GLU A 98 -6.82 -1.51 21.27
N SER A 99 -7.45 -1.24 22.41
CA SER A 99 -7.10 -1.89 23.69
C SER A 99 -7.36 -3.40 23.70
N GLY A 100 -8.45 -3.84 23.05
CA GLY A 100 -8.87 -5.24 23.06
C GLY A 100 -7.99 -6.16 22.20
N THR A 101 -7.53 -5.68 21.04
CA THR A 101 -6.76 -6.51 20.08
C THR A 101 -5.29 -6.15 19.97
N GLY A 102 -4.91 -4.95 20.45
CA GLY A 102 -3.58 -4.37 20.23
C GLY A 102 -3.31 -3.98 18.77
N ASN A 103 -4.32 -3.92 17.91
CA ASN A 103 -4.15 -3.57 16.50
C ASN A 103 -3.91 -2.05 16.35
N LEU A 104 -2.99 -1.71 15.44
CA LEU A 104 -2.62 -0.34 15.11
C LEU A 104 -3.43 0.16 13.91
N GLY A 105 -4.18 1.25 14.09
CA GLY A 105 -4.88 1.99 13.05
C GLY A 105 -4.15 3.27 12.67
N LEU A 106 -3.92 3.49 11.38
CA LEU A 106 -3.51 4.78 10.82
C LEU A 106 -4.70 5.37 10.07
N SER A 107 -5.16 6.54 10.51
CA SER A 107 -6.39 7.20 10.03
C SER A 107 -7.67 6.37 10.12
N THR A 108 -7.71 5.39 11.03
CA THR A 108 -8.88 4.55 11.30
C THR A 108 -8.95 4.19 12.78
N THR A 109 -10.16 4.14 13.33
CA THR A 109 -10.42 3.74 14.72
C THR A 109 -11.00 2.33 14.86
N GLN A 110 -11.14 1.61 13.74
CA GLN A 110 -11.63 0.24 13.69
C GLN A 110 -10.64 -0.66 12.91
N PRO A 111 -9.43 -0.89 13.45
CA PRO A 111 -8.40 -1.67 12.78
C PRO A 111 -8.76 -3.16 12.73
N ILE A 112 -8.94 -3.70 11.52
CA ILE A 112 -9.25 -5.13 11.29
C ILE A 112 -8.01 -5.99 10.99
N ALA A 113 -6.82 -5.40 11.07
CA ALA A 113 -5.53 -6.05 10.89
C ALA A 113 -4.52 -5.49 11.90
N LYS A 114 -3.39 -6.19 12.12
CA LYS A 114 -2.35 -5.76 13.08
C LYS A 114 -1.82 -4.35 12.82
N LEU A 115 -1.68 -4.00 11.54
CA LEU A 115 -1.53 -2.64 11.04
C LEU A 115 -2.64 -2.44 10.00
N HIS A 116 -3.56 -1.51 10.25
CA HIS A 116 -4.60 -1.11 9.31
C HIS A 116 -4.38 0.35 8.92
N ILE A 117 -4.01 0.58 7.67
CA ILE A 117 -3.90 1.92 7.09
C ILE A 117 -5.15 2.18 6.28
N GLN A 118 -5.95 3.17 6.70
CA GLN A 118 -7.09 3.63 5.93
C GLN A 118 -6.75 4.93 5.23
N GLN A 119 -6.43 4.82 3.95
CA GLN A 119 -6.18 5.97 3.09
C GLN A 119 -7.54 6.51 2.60
N SER A 120 -7.77 7.82 2.76
CA SER A 120 -8.96 8.52 2.24
C SER A 120 -8.66 9.89 1.63
N GLY A 121 -7.38 10.26 1.49
CA GLY A 121 -6.92 11.54 0.98
C GLY A 121 -6.30 11.45 -0.41
N SER A 122 -5.35 12.35 -0.71
CA SER A 122 -4.59 12.36 -1.98
C SER A 122 -3.18 11.78 -1.88
N GLN A 123 -2.77 11.34 -0.69
CA GLN A 123 -1.43 10.82 -0.43
C GLN A 123 -1.41 9.29 -0.50
N ASP A 124 -0.24 8.72 -0.78
CA ASP A 124 -0.02 7.28 -0.78
C ASP A 124 -0.49 6.64 0.54
N ALA A 125 -1.09 5.44 0.46
CA ALA A 125 -1.43 4.65 1.63
C ALA A 125 -0.18 4.14 2.35
N LEU A 126 0.85 3.75 1.60
CA LEU A 126 2.15 3.37 2.12
C LEU A 126 3.22 3.91 1.17
N ARG A 127 4.26 4.53 1.72
CA ARG A 127 5.43 4.99 0.99
C ARG A 127 6.67 4.69 1.80
N ILE A 128 7.63 4.02 1.19
CA ILE A 128 8.93 3.69 1.78
C ILE A 128 9.99 4.17 0.79
N GLU A 129 10.84 5.07 1.26
CA GLU A 129 11.92 5.72 0.52
C GLU A 129 13.25 5.42 1.20
N ASP A 130 14.33 5.35 0.45
CA ASP A 130 15.69 5.24 0.97
C ASP A 130 16.47 6.57 0.92
N GLU A 131 15.90 7.60 0.27
CA GLU A 131 16.43 8.96 0.23
C GLU A 131 15.32 10.01 0.18
N ALA A 132 15.68 11.28 0.41
CA ALA A 132 14.72 12.38 0.34
C ALA A 132 14.33 12.68 -1.11
N SER A 133 13.04 12.86 -1.39
CA SER A 133 12.50 13.07 -2.75
C SER A 133 12.76 11.89 -3.71
N ASP A 134 12.76 10.67 -3.17
CA ASP A 134 12.96 9.43 -3.92
C ASP A 134 11.91 9.24 -5.03
N THR A 135 12.38 8.94 -6.24
CA THR A 135 11.54 8.66 -7.42
C THR A 135 11.35 7.16 -7.66
N THR A 136 12.02 6.33 -6.85
CA THR A 136 12.08 4.86 -6.90
C THR A 136 11.51 4.15 -5.65
N PRO A 137 10.44 4.67 -4.99
CA PRO A 137 9.98 4.11 -3.72
C PRO A 137 9.33 2.73 -3.88
N LEU A 138 9.10 2.08 -2.74
CA LEU A 138 7.99 1.15 -2.59
C LEU A 138 6.73 1.93 -2.21
N VAL A 139 5.69 1.86 -3.03
CA VAL A 139 4.45 2.62 -2.86
C VAL A 139 3.20 1.76 -2.96
N VAL A 140 2.20 2.06 -2.13
CA VAL A 140 0.79 1.70 -2.33
C VAL A 140 0.02 3.01 -2.49
N ASP A 141 -0.43 3.32 -3.71
CA ASP A 141 -1.02 4.62 -4.03
C ASP A 141 -2.50 4.73 -3.60
N THR A 142 -3.14 5.86 -3.90
CA THR A 142 -4.55 6.14 -3.60
C THR A 142 -5.54 5.22 -4.33
N GLU A 143 -5.13 4.59 -5.43
CA GLU A 143 -5.95 3.65 -6.21
C GLU A 143 -5.68 2.19 -5.81
N GLY A 144 -4.84 1.97 -4.80
CA GLY A 144 -4.41 0.66 -4.33
C GLY A 144 -3.55 -0.08 -5.36
N LYS A 145 -2.78 0.65 -6.18
CA LYS A 145 -1.73 0.10 -7.03
C LYS A 145 -0.43 0.01 -6.25
N VAL A 146 0.37 -1.00 -6.53
CA VAL A 146 1.67 -1.22 -5.91
C VAL A 146 2.77 -0.87 -6.91
N GLY A 147 3.61 0.11 -6.56
CA GLY A 147 4.82 0.46 -7.31
C GLY A 147 6.06 0.01 -6.54
N ILE A 148 7.03 -0.56 -7.26
CA ILE A 148 8.37 -0.89 -6.74
C ILE A 148 9.38 -0.25 -7.69
N GLY A 149 10.18 0.71 -7.21
CA GLY A 149 11.09 1.45 -8.09
C GLY A 149 10.42 2.53 -8.93
N ILE A 150 9.18 2.90 -8.60
CA ILE A 150 8.40 3.93 -9.31
C ILE A 150 7.37 4.60 -8.38
N ALA A 151 7.30 5.94 -8.43
CA ALA A 151 6.40 6.72 -7.58
C ALA A 151 4.93 6.77 -8.06
N ILE A 152 4.66 6.59 -9.36
CA ILE A 152 3.32 6.70 -9.95
C ILE A 152 3.05 5.44 -10.79
N PRO A 153 2.54 4.36 -10.20
CA PRO A 153 2.23 3.14 -10.93
C PRO A 153 1.03 3.32 -11.88
N GLU A 154 1.15 2.83 -13.11
CA GLU A 154 0.12 2.89 -14.15
C GLU A 154 -0.79 1.65 -14.12
N CYS A 155 -0.33 0.54 -13.53
CA CYS A 155 -1.07 -0.71 -13.39
C CYS A 155 -1.05 -1.22 -11.94
N LYS A 156 -1.81 -2.29 -11.64
CA LYS A 156 -2.00 -2.75 -10.26
C LYS A 156 -0.72 -3.18 -9.54
N LEU A 157 0.26 -3.70 -10.28
CA LEU A 157 1.60 -4.00 -9.79
C LEU A 157 2.59 -3.61 -10.87
N GLN A 158 3.44 -2.64 -10.58
CA GLN A 158 4.50 -2.18 -11.49
C GLN A 158 5.86 -2.24 -10.79
N VAL A 159 6.83 -2.85 -11.47
CA VAL A 159 8.23 -2.92 -11.02
C VAL A 159 9.07 -2.24 -12.10
N GLU A 160 9.77 -1.17 -11.73
CA GLU A 160 10.64 -0.42 -12.62
C GLU A 160 12.05 -0.33 -12.04
N GLN A 161 13.03 -0.01 -12.88
CA GLN A 161 14.43 0.22 -12.48
C GLN A 161 15.10 -0.96 -11.75
N GLY A 162 14.61 -2.18 -11.99
CA GLY A 162 15.19 -3.44 -11.50
C GLY A 162 14.60 -4.68 -12.18
N GLU A 163 15.10 -5.87 -11.86
CA GLU A 163 14.58 -7.14 -12.40
C GLU A 163 13.51 -7.79 -11.50
N LEU A 164 12.54 -8.48 -12.12
CA LEU A 164 11.61 -9.36 -11.41
C LEU A 164 12.13 -10.81 -11.43
N LYS A 165 12.46 -11.34 -10.25
CA LYS A 165 12.79 -12.76 -10.07
C LYS A 165 11.60 -13.54 -9.49
N VAL A 166 11.09 -14.51 -10.24
CA VAL A 166 10.02 -15.41 -9.78
C VAL A 166 10.54 -16.85 -9.70
N ARG A 167 10.30 -17.53 -8.57
CA ARG A 167 10.78 -18.90 -8.32
C ARG A 167 9.66 -19.74 -7.70
N ALA A 168 9.34 -20.87 -8.31
CA ALA A 168 8.43 -21.86 -7.72
C ALA A 168 9.08 -22.56 -6.50
N SER A 169 8.24 -23.08 -5.61
CA SER A 169 8.68 -23.88 -4.45
C SER A 169 8.96 -25.35 -4.80
N HIS A 170 8.85 -25.75 -6.08
CA HIS A 170 9.00 -27.12 -6.55
C HIS A 170 9.46 -27.20 -8.02
N ASN A 171 9.87 -28.39 -8.46
CA ASN A 171 10.33 -28.68 -9.83
C ASN A 171 9.33 -29.54 -10.63
N ARG A 172 8.03 -29.34 -10.43
CA ARG A 172 7.01 -30.06 -11.21
C ARG A 172 6.94 -29.45 -12.62
N ALA A 173 6.72 -30.29 -13.62
CA ALA A 173 6.48 -29.86 -15.01
C ALA A 173 5.06 -29.28 -15.17
N THR A 174 4.75 -28.25 -14.39
CA THR A 174 3.48 -27.51 -14.40
C THR A 174 3.74 -26.06 -14.74
N ALA A 175 2.79 -25.42 -15.41
CA ALA A 175 2.90 -24.01 -15.80
C ALA A 175 2.43 -23.11 -14.63
N ASP A 176 3.25 -23.00 -13.60
CA ASP A 176 2.91 -22.31 -12.35
C ASP A 176 4.00 -21.41 -11.75
N ILE A 177 5.14 -21.24 -12.43
CA ILE A 177 6.09 -20.18 -12.06
C ILE A 177 5.46 -18.82 -12.33
N GLY A 178 4.79 -18.66 -13.47
CA GLY A 178 3.97 -17.49 -13.79
C GLY A 178 2.70 -17.91 -14.52
N ARG A 179 1.57 -17.30 -14.19
CA ARG A 179 0.27 -17.56 -14.83
C ARG A 179 -0.40 -16.25 -15.20
N PHE A 180 -0.76 -16.13 -16.48
CA PHE A 180 -1.39 -14.95 -17.03
C PHE A 180 -2.72 -15.36 -17.65
N TYR A 181 -3.82 -14.93 -17.04
CA TYR A 181 -5.18 -15.28 -17.46
C TYR A 181 -5.83 -14.13 -18.22
N ALA A 182 -6.71 -14.48 -19.17
CA ALA A 182 -7.73 -13.56 -19.65
C ALA A 182 -8.72 -13.24 -18.51
N GLN A 183 -9.40 -12.10 -18.59
CA GLN A 183 -10.33 -11.64 -17.55
C GLN A 183 -11.42 -12.68 -17.19
N ASN A 184 -11.83 -13.51 -18.14
CA ASN A 184 -12.84 -14.55 -17.94
C ASN A 184 -12.30 -15.82 -17.24
N MET A 185 -10.99 -15.91 -16.99
CA MET A 185 -10.28 -17.05 -16.38
C MET A 185 -10.35 -18.38 -17.15
N THR A 186 -10.91 -18.40 -18.37
CA THR A 186 -11.07 -19.65 -19.13
C THR A 186 -9.89 -19.95 -20.05
N GLN A 187 -9.09 -18.93 -20.40
CA GLN A 187 -7.86 -19.05 -21.20
C GLN A 187 -6.70 -18.29 -20.54
N GLY A 188 -5.48 -18.67 -20.90
CA GLY A 188 -4.27 -18.01 -20.42
C GLY A 188 -2.99 -18.66 -20.93
N ILE A 189 -1.87 -18.08 -20.55
CA ILE A 189 -0.53 -18.61 -20.78
C ILE A 189 0.16 -18.77 -19.43
N GLY A 190 0.77 -19.92 -19.21
CA GLY A 190 1.62 -20.18 -18.05
C GLY A 190 3.06 -20.47 -18.46
N VAL A 191 4.00 -20.06 -17.60
CA VAL A 191 5.42 -20.39 -17.68
C VAL A 191 5.72 -21.38 -16.55
N GLY A 192 6.33 -22.50 -16.91
CA GLY A 192 6.66 -23.61 -16.00
C GLY A 192 8.14 -23.91 -15.92
N TYR A 193 8.48 -25.05 -15.29
CA TYR A 193 9.85 -25.52 -15.11
C TYR A 193 10.65 -25.60 -16.43
N ASP A 194 10.03 -26.14 -17.48
CA ASP A 194 10.65 -26.40 -18.78
C ASP A 194 9.69 -26.16 -19.96
N GLN A 195 8.60 -25.41 -19.75
CA GLN A 195 7.55 -25.22 -20.77
C GLN A 195 6.86 -23.86 -20.69
N ILE A 196 6.32 -23.44 -21.84
CA ILE A 196 5.27 -22.43 -21.94
C ILE A 196 4.02 -23.14 -22.44
N ALA A 197 2.94 -23.10 -21.65
CA ALA A 197 1.73 -23.87 -21.92
C ALA A 197 0.48 -22.99 -21.84
N ALA A 198 -0.54 -23.37 -22.61
CA ALA A 198 -1.85 -22.78 -22.48
C ALA A 198 -2.53 -23.31 -21.21
N ILE A 199 -3.17 -22.43 -20.45
CA ILE A 199 -3.79 -22.77 -19.15
C ILE A 199 -5.25 -22.31 -19.09
N GLY A 200 -6.00 -22.80 -18.10
CA GLY A 200 -7.42 -22.47 -17.91
C GLY A 200 -8.35 -23.66 -18.14
N SER A 201 -9.65 -23.40 -18.05
CA SER A 201 -10.69 -24.42 -18.20
C SER A 201 -11.05 -24.72 -19.66
N ASN A 202 -10.66 -23.87 -20.61
CA ASN A 202 -10.86 -24.13 -22.02
C ASN A 202 -9.96 -25.28 -22.49
N GLN A 203 -10.57 -26.35 -22.99
CA GLN A 203 -9.87 -27.56 -23.41
C GLN A 203 -9.00 -27.35 -24.66
N ASN A 204 -9.42 -26.44 -25.56
CA ASN A 204 -8.74 -26.24 -26.84
C ASN A 204 -8.41 -24.76 -27.03
N GLN A 205 -7.12 -24.45 -27.08
CA GLN A 205 -6.62 -23.10 -27.28
C GLN A 205 -5.24 -23.12 -27.91
N ASN A 206 -4.97 -22.11 -28.73
CA ASN A 206 -3.69 -21.96 -29.40
C ASN A 206 -2.78 -21.04 -28.58
N ILE A 207 -1.49 -21.37 -28.52
CA ILE A 207 -0.46 -20.40 -28.13
C ILE A 207 -0.05 -19.65 -29.39
N ARG A 208 -0.39 -18.36 -29.47
CA ARG A 208 -0.02 -17.52 -30.61
C ARG A 208 1.23 -16.72 -30.26
N LEU A 209 2.26 -16.83 -31.09
CA LEU A 209 3.48 -16.01 -31.01
C LEU A 209 3.45 -15.01 -32.17
N ILE A 210 3.21 -13.74 -31.87
CA ILE A 210 2.98 -12.70 -32.87
C ILE A 210 4.02 -11.59 -32.70
N PRO A 211 5.01 -11.48 -33.60
CA PRO A 211 5.92 -10.35 -33.62
C PRO A 211 5.20 -9.04 -33.97
N LYS A 212 5.72 -7.90 -33.51
CA LYS A 212 5.19 -6.58 -33.85
C LYS A 212 5.73 -6.11 -35.21
N GLY A 213 4.86 -5.63 -36.09
CA GLY A 213 5.26 -5.06 -37.39
C GLY A 213 6.00 -6.07 -38.27
N THR A 214 7.21 -5.71 -38.72
CA THR A 214 8.10 -6.58 -39.52
C THR A 214 9.01 -7.48 -38.67
N GLY A 215 8.78 -7.55 -37.36
CA GLY A 215 9.52 -8.42 -36.44
C GLY A 215 9.41 -9.91 -36.81
N LYS A 216 10.34 -10.72 -36.29
CA LYS A 216 10.39 -12.18 -36.52
C LYS A 216 10.28 -12.93 -35.20
N LEU A 217 9.79 -14.17 -35.25
CA LEU A 217 10.06 -15.15 -34.20
C LEU A 217 11.45 -15.73 -34.49
N VAL A 218 12.38 -15.62 -33.54
CA VAL A 218 13.78 -16.03 -33.71
C VAL A 218 14.11 -17.08 -32.66
N ILE A 219 14.81 -18.15 -33.08
CA ILE A 219 15.40 -19.18 -32.23
C ILE A 219 16.89 -19.18 -32.58
N GLU A 220 17.75 -18.70 -31.67
CA GLU A 220 19.21 -18.58 -31.88
C GLU A 220 19.93 -19.69 -31.11
N ASP A 221 21.03 -20.20 -31.69
CA ASP A 221 21.90 -21.24 -31.09
C ASP A 221 21.13 -22.47 -30.54
N SER A 222 20.01 -22.82 -31.18
CA SER A 222 19.06 -23.84 -30.71
C SER A 222 18.29 -24.48 -31.87
N ASN A 223 17.74 -25.68 -31.65
CA ASN A 223 16.91 -26.39 -32.62
C ASN A 223 15.41 -26.11 -32.40
N LEU A 224 14.63 -26.13 -33.49
CA LEU A 224 13.18 -26.27 -33.42
C LEU A 224 12.81 -27.76 -33.55
N GLU A 225 12.23 -28.34 -32.51
CA GLU A 225 11.71 -29.71 -32.52
C GLU A 225 10.19 -29.72 -32.71
N LEU A 226 9.70 -30.48 -33.70
CA LEU A 226 8.27 -30.70 -33.97
C LEU A 226 7.94 -32.19 -33.82
N ALA A 227 7.54 -32.60 -32.61
CA ALA A 227 7.32 -34.01 -32.27
C ALA A 227 5.87 -34.48 -32.52
N GLY A 228 5.73 -35.71 -33.03
CA GLY A 228 4.44 -36.31 -33.40
C GLY A 228 3.96 -35.85 -34.78
N ASN A 229 2.65 -35.86 -35.00
CA ASN A 229 2.03 -35.52 -36.29
C ASN A 229 1.89 -34.00 -36.47
N GLN A 230 3.01 -33.27 -36.53
CA GLN A 230 3.04 -31.80 -36.64
C GLN A 230 3.21 -31.31 -38.08
N GLN A 231 2.83 -30.06 -38.34
CA GLN A 231 2.95 -29.41 -39.66
C GLN A 231 3.54 -27.99 -39.54
N ILE A 232 4.34 -27.59 -40.54
CA ILE A 232 4.69 -26.19 -40.79
C ILE A 232 3.82 -25.69 -41.94
N ILE A 233 2.95 -24.71 -41.67
CA ILE A 233 1.97 -24.21 -42.64
C ILE A 233 2.34 -22.79 -43.08
N PHE A 234 2.50 -22.60 -44.39
CA PHE A 234 2.69 -21.28 -45.00
C PHE A 234 1.39 -20.81 -45.64
N THR A 235 0.75 -19.77 -45.08
CA THR A 235 -0.53 -19.23 -45.56
C THR A 235 -0.40 -18.06 -46.54
N ASN A 236 0.83 -17.70 -46.95
CA ASN A 236 1.06 -16.66 -47.94
C ASN A 236 0.56 -17.14 -49.33
N ASN A 237 -0.43 -16.42 -49.88
CA ASN A 237 -1.09 -16.70 -51.16
C ASN A 237 -0.24 -16.39 -52.40
N ASP A 238 0.94 -15.78 -52.25
CA ASP A 238 1.87 -15.56 -53.35
C ASP A 238 2.60 -16.86 -53.72
N THR A 239 2.25 -17.39 -54.88
CA THR A 239 2.74 -18.63 -55.50
C THR A 239 3.87 -18.40 -56.50
N SER A 240 4.33 -17.16 -56.70
CA SER A 240 5.40 -16.85 -57.65
C SER A 240 6.78 -17.20 -57.07
N ASN A 241 7.25 -18.43 -57.31
CA ASN A 241 8.60 -18.94 -57.00
C ASN A 241 9.17 -18.47 -55.65
N ASN A 242 8.39 -18.63 -54.59
CA ASN A 242 8.74 -18.16 -53.26
C ASN A 242 9.42 -19.27 -52.48
N LEU A 243 10.65 -19.01 -52.03
CA LEU A 243 11.29 -19.81 -51.01
C LEU A 243 10.45 -19.74 -49.72
N LYS A 244 9.93 -20.88 -49.27
CA LYS A 244 9.09 -20.94 -48.05
C LYS A 244 9.92 -21.34 -46.83
N LEU A 245 10.90 -22.23 -47.01
CA LEU A 245 11.84 -22.61 -45.96
C LEU A 245 13.28 -22.54 -46.48
N GLN A 246 14.06 -21.58 -45.97
CA GLN A 246 15.52 -21.58 -46.14
C GLN A 246 16.14 -22.56 -45.15
N LEU A 247 16.98 -23.48 -45.61
CA LEU A 247 17.72 -24.40 -44.73
C LEU A 247 19.12 -23.86 -44.42
N TRP A 248 19.87 -23.45 -45.45
CA TRP A 248 21.16 -22.75 -45.33
C TRP A 248 21.46 -21.96 -46.61
N GLY A 249 22.50 -21.14 -46.63
CA GLY A 249 22.82 -20.24 -47.77
C GLY A 249 22.80 -20.96 -49.12
N GLY A 250 21.86 -20.58 -49.99
CA GLY A 250 21.68 -21.17 -51.33
C GLY A 250 20.75 -22.39 -51.42
N TYR A 251 20.26 -22.92 -50.30
CA TYR A 251 19.45 -24.16 -50.25
C TYR A 251 18.17 -24.01 -49.43
N GLY A 252 17.06 -24.50 -49.97
CA GLY A 252 15.83 -24.59 -49.21
C GLY A 252 14.67 -25.22 -49.99
N LEU A 253 13.49 -25.21 -49.38
CA LEU A 253 12.25 -25.75 -49.93
C LEU A 253 11.38 -24.60 -50.42
N GLY A 254 11.18 -24.54 -51.73
CA GLY A 254 10.31 -23.58 -52.41
C GLY A 254 9.08 -24.26 -52.98
N ILE A 255 8.04 -23.46 -53.24
CA ILE A 255 6.89 -23.89 -54.05
C ILE A 255 7.07 -23.24 -55.43
N ASN A 256 7.28 -24.07 -56.45
CA ASN A 256 7.24 -23.65 -57.85
C ASN A 256 5.83 -23.89 -58.41
N ASN A 257 5.44 -23.15 -59.45
CA ASN A 257 4.13 -23.21 -60.11
C ASN A 257 3.75 -24.62 -60.64
N SER A 258 4.70 -25.56 -60.70
CA SER A 258 4.51 -26.96 -61.13
C SER A 258 4.74 -28.01 -60.03
N THR A 259 4.81 -27.60 -58.76
CA THR A 259 5.02 -28.54 -57.65
C THR A 259 3.75 -29.38 -57.44
N LEU A 260 3.77 -30.66 -57.86
CA LEU A 260 2.68 -31.61 -57.58
C LEU A 260 2.71 -32.05 -56.12
N PHE A 261 1.57 -31.94 -55.43
CA PHE A 261 1.33 -32.59 -54.15
C PHE A 261 0.85 -34.02 -54.42
N TYR A 262 1.60 -35.03 -53.99
CA TYR A 262 1.05 -36.40 -53.88
C TYR A 262 0.41 -36.54 -52.49
N ALA A 263 -0.82 -37.03 -52.47
CA ALA A 263 -1.56 -37.39 -51.26
C ALA A 263 -1.06 -38.73 -50.70
#